data_AF-X1N5C3-F1
#
_entry.id   AF-X1N5C3-F1
#
_cell.length_a   1.000
_cell.length_b   1.000
_cell.length_c   1.000
_cell.angle_alpha   90.00
_cell.angle_beta   90.00
_cell.angle_gamma   90.00
#
_symmetry.space_group_name_H-M   'P 1'
#
loop_
_entity.id
_entity.type
_entity.pdbx_description
1 polymer ?
#
loop_
_entity_poly.entity_id
_entity_poly.type
_entity_poly.pdbx_seq_one_letter_code
_entity_poly.pdbx_strand_id
1 'polypeptide(L)'
;VKAAARQVGEEELCGIAGRLASNAEVIADFARKGEGPGVLPNVDSVLEMLKRRPCSLEDICNGLGMSRREAGGHIAALESQKKIASQIRDDKTFYLPK
;
A
#
# COMPACT_ATOMS: atom_id res chain seq x y z
N VAL A 1 -30.68 6.77 15.16
CA VAL A 1 -29.42 6.94 15.93
C VAL A 1 -28.29 7.10 14.93
N LYS A 2 -27.62 8.27 14.87
CA LYS A 2 -26.51 8.52 13.93
C LYS A 2 -25.28 7.75 14.41
N ALA A 3 -24.96 6.63 13.77
CA ALA A 3 -23.68 5.96 13.97
C ALA A 3 -22.60 6.75 13.21
N ALA A 4 -21.95 7.68 13.88
CA ALA A 4 -20.72 8.27 13.38
C ALA A 4 -19.55 7.37 13.81
N ALA A 5 -18.74 6.93 12.85
CA ALA A 5 -17.49 6.26 13.16
C ALA A 5 -16.57 7.25 13.90
N ARG A 6 -16.20 6.94 15.14
CA ARG A 6 -15.29 7.73 15.96
C ARG A 6 -14.00 6.93 16.15
N GLN A 7 -12.86 7.60 16.06
CA GLN A 7 -11.57 7.00 16.38
C GLN A 7 -11.58 6.51 17.84
N VAL A 8 -11.24 5.24 18.03
CA VAL A 8 -11.10 4.61 19.35
C VAL A 8 -9.61 4.51 19.71
N GLY A 9 -9.31 4.59 21.01
CA GLY A 9 -7.94 4.47 21.52
C GLY A 9 -7.44 3.02 21.50
N GLU A 10 -6.15 2.84 21.78
CA GLU A 10 -5.47 1.53 21.77
C GLU A 10 -6.12 0.51 22.71
N GLU A 11 -6.43 0.91 23.94
CA GLU A 11 -7.07 0.03 24.94
C GLU A 11 -8.44 -0.50 24.46
N GLU A 12 -9.23 0.37 23.84
CA GLU A 12 -10.52 0.00 23.27
C GLU A 12 -10.37 -0.92 22.06
N LEU A 13 -9.35 -0.71 21.21
CA LEU A 13 -9.05 -1.61 20.08
C LEU A 13 -8.66 -3.01 20.55
N CYS A 14 -7.81 -3.13 21.57
CA CYS A 14 -7.45 -4.42 22.17
C CYS A 14 -8.66 -5.14 22.76
N GLY A 15 -9.55 -4.41 23.45
CA GLY A 15 -10.81 -4.94 23.95
C GLY A 15 -11.74 -5.45 22.84
N ILE A 16 -11.77 -4.77 21.69
CA ILE A 16 -12.53 -5.21 20.51
C ILE A 16 -11.88 -6.43 19.86
N ALA A 17 -10.56 -6.46 19.71
CA ALA A 17 -9.83 -7.58 19.12
C ALA A 17 -10.12 -8.89 19.87
N GLY A 18 -10.03 -8.87 21.20
CA GLY A 18 -10.35 -10.04 22.04
C GLY A 18 -11.81 -10.52 21.93
N ARG A 19 -12.73 -9.65 21.50
CA ARG A 19 -14.15 -9.99 21.27
C ARG A 19 -14.42 -10.49 19.85
N LEU A 20 -13.57 -10.16 18.88
CA LEU A 20 -13.74 -10.57 17.47
C LEU A 20 -13.25 -12.00 17.25
N ALA A 21 -12.03 -12.31 17.69
CA ALA A 21 -11.46 -13.65 17.58
C ALA A 21 -10.26 -13.84 18.53
N SER A 22 -10.02 -15.07 18.97
CA SER A 22 -8.90 -15.40 19.88
C SER A 22 -7.51 -15.13 19.30
N ASN A 23 -7.40 -14.99 17.97
CA ASN A 23 -6.18 -14.69 17.23
C ASN A 23 -6.23 -13.32 16.51
N ALA A 24 -7.15 -12.43 16.90
CA ALA A 24 -7.21 -11.10 16.31
C ALA A 24 -6.03 -10.24 16.81
N GLU A 25 -5.31 -9.64 15.87
CA GLU A 25 -4.20 -8.71 16.14
C GLU A 25 -4.64 -7.28 15.80
N VAL A 26 -4.29 -6.33 16.66
CA VAL A 26 -4.50 -4.90 16.40
C VAL A 26 -3.36 -4.37 15.53
N ILE A 27 -3.61 -4.19 14.24
CA ILE A 27 -2.67 -3.57 13.29
C ILE A 27 -2.97 -2.06 13.22
N ALA A 28 -2.75 -1.34 14.33
CA ALA A 28 -2.90 0.11 14.38
C ALA A 28 -1.53 0.76 14.60
N ASP A 29 -1.00 1.41 13.56
CA ASP A 29 0.17 2.28 13.66
C ASP A 29 -0.20 3.55 14.47
N PHE A 30 -0.03 3.52 15.78
CA PHE A 30 0.12 4.74 16.57
C PHE A 30 1.50 5.40 16.36
N ALA A 31 2.39 4.71 15.65
CA ALA A 31 3.64 5.24 15.16
C ALA A 31 3.39 6.19 13.98
N ARG A 32 4.16 7.28 13.93
CA ARG A 32 4.20 8.21 12.81
C ARG A 32 4.26 7.43 11.49
N LYS A 33 3.40 7.77 10.54
CA LYS A 33 3.40 7.38 9.12
C LYS A 33 4.80 6.95 8.65
N GLY A 34 5.14 5.66 8.76
CA GLY A 34 6.46 5.16 8.36
C GLY A 34 7.07 3.95 9.07
N GLU A 35 6.49 3.38 10.14
CA GLU A 35 7.21 2.37 10.94
C GLU A 35 6.36 1.14 11.34
N GLY A 36 5.68 0.53 10.38
CA GLY A 36 5.37 -0.91 10.45
C GLY A 36 6.62 -1.74 10.11
N PRO A 37 6.68 -3.07 10.36
CA PRO A 37 7.87 -3.89 10.13
C PRO A 37 8.39 -3.66 8.70
N GLY A 38 9.52 -2.96 8.65
CA GLY A 38 9.96 -2.20 7.49
C GLY A 38 10.35 -3.09 6.33
N VAL A 39 9.37 -3.45 5.51
CA VAL A 39 9.65 -3.75 4.11
C VAL A 39 9.96 -2.41 3.48
N LEU A 40 11.24 -2.02 3.51
CA LEU A 40 11.73 -0.89 2.75
C LEU A 40 11.12 -0.97 1.34
N PRO A 41 10.57 0.13 0.82
CA PRO A 41 9.93 0.12 -0.48
C PRO A 41 10.94 -0.40 -1.51
N ASN A 42 10.71 -1.61 -2.01
CA ASN A 42 11.61 -2.29 -2.95
C ASN A 42 10.89 -2.59 -4.27
N VAL A 43 11.64 -3.05 -5.26
CA VAL A 43 11.12 -3.38 -6.60
C VAL A 43 9.99 -4.42 -6.51
N ASP A 44 10.13 -5.41 -5.63
CA ASP A 44 9.15 -6.47 -5.44
C ASP A 44 7.84 -5.97 -4.83
N SER A 45 7.89 -4.99 -3.91
CA SER A 45 6.71 -4.34 -3.33
C SER A 45 5.88 -3.62 -4.40
N VAL A 46 6.54 -2.96 -5.36
CA VAL A 46 5.85 -2.36 -6.51
C VAL A 46 5.18 -3.44 -7.35
N LEU A 47 5.88 -4.53 -7.64
CA LEU A 47 5.33 -5.64 -8.43
C LEU A 47 4.13 -6.31 -7.73
N GLU A 48 4.21 -6.58 -6.43
CA GLU A 48 3.11 -7.13 -5.62
C GLU A 48 1.90 -6.19 -5.55
N MET A 49 2.12 -4.87 -5.56
CA MET A 49 1.04 -3.89 -5.68
C MET A 49 0.35 -3.99 -7.04
N LEU A 50 1.13 -4.10 -8.13
CA LEU A 50 0.61 -4.20 -9.49
C LEU A 50 -0.12 -5.53 -9.76
N LYS A 51 0.32 -6.64 -9.15
CA LYS A 51 -0.37 -7.95 -9.21
C LYS A 51 -1.80 -7.92 -8.67
N ARG A 52 -2.06 -7.09 -7.65
CA ARG A 52 -3.38 -6.98 -7.02
C ARG A 52 -4.32 -6.05 -7.77
N ARG A 53 -3.78 -4.96 -8.34
CA ARG A 53 -4.54 -3.99 -9.14
C ARG A 53 -3.62 -3.15 -10.04
N PRO A 54 -4.07 -2.76 -11.24
CA PRO A 54 -3.37 -1.74 -12.03
C PRO A 54 -3.24 -0.43 -11.23
N CYS A 55 -2.02 0.09 -11.11
CA CYS A 55 -1.74 1.31 -10.35
C CYS A 55 -1.04 2.36 -11.21
N SER A 56 -1.34 3.63 -10.98
CA SER A 56 -0.59 4.74 -11.57
C SER A 56 0.70 5.02 -10.78
N LEU A 57 1.60 5.83 -11.34
CA LEU A 57 2.80 6.30 -10.64
C LEU A 57 2.44 7.00 -9.31
N GLU A 58 1.36 7.78 -9.29
CA GLU A 58 0.91 8.48 -8.08
C GLU A 58 0.38 7.50 -7.03
N ASP A 59 -0.35 6.47 -7.45
CA ASP A 59 -0.84 5.42 -6.55
C ASP A 59 0.32 4.67 -5.89
N ILE A 60 1.39 4.40 -6.65
CA ILE A 60 2.59 3.73 -6.13
C ILE A 60 3.31 4.62 -5.11
N CYS A 61 3.50 5.91 -5.43
CA CYS A 61 4.09 6.88 -4.49
C CYS A 61 3.29 6.95 -3.18
N ASN A 62 1.96 7.04 -3.29
CA ASN A 62 1.07 7.15 -2.14
C ASN A 62 0.97 5.83 -1.34
N GLY A 63 0.97 4.69 -2.02
CA GLY A 63 0.79 3.37 -1.42
C GLY A 63 2.03 2.82 -0.74
N LEU A 64 3.23 3.13 -1.26
CA LEU A 64 4.49 2.65 -0.72
C LEU A 64 5.31 3.75 0.00
N GLY A 65 4.82 4.99 0.01
CA GLY A 65 5.56 6.11 0.62
C GLY A 65 6.84 6.48 -0.12
N MET A 66 7.00 6.06 -1.37
CA MET A 66 8.18 6.34 -2.20
C MET A 66 8.13 7.73 -2.83
N SER A 67 9.30 8.33 -3.07
CA SER A 67 9.38 9.50 -3.94
C SER A 67 9.12 9.13 -5.41
N ARG A 68 8.68 10.10 -6.21
CA ARG A 68 8.46 9.92 -7.65
C ARG A 68 9.71 9.41 -8.38
N ARG A 69 10.90 9.83 -7.93
CA ARG A 69 12.18 9.41 -8.49
C ARG A 69 12.45 7.93 -8.23
N GLU A 70 12.23 7.47 -7.00
CA GLU A 70 12.41 6.06 -6.61
C GLU A 70 11.40 5.18 -7.33
N ALA A 71 10.11 5.55 -7.27
CA ALA A 71 9.04 4.82 -7.96
C ALA A 71 9.31 4.72 -9.47
N GLY A 72 9.72 5.83 -10.11
CA GLY A 72 10.11 5.85 -11.52
C GLY A 72 11.32 4.95 -11.81
N GLY A 73 12.32 4.93 -10.93
CA GLY A 73 13.47 4.02 -11.06
C GLY A 73 13.08 2.54 -10.98
N HIS A 74 12.19 2.19 -10.05
CA HIS A 74 11.70 0.82 -9.92
C HIS A 74 10.83 0.39 -11.12
N ILE A 75 9.95 1.26 -11.59
CA ILE A 75 9.13 1.02 -12.79
C ILE A 75 10.04 0.81 -14.01
N ALA A 76 11.03 1.67 -14.22
CA ALA A 76 11.96 1.53 -15.34
C ALA A 76 12.74 0.20 -15.28
N ALA A 77 13.16 -0.22 -14.09
CA ALA A 77 13.81 -1.52 -13.89
C ALA A 77 12.87 -2.70 -14.22
N LEU A 78 11.60 -2.62 -13.81
CA LEU A 78 10.59 -3.65 -14.08
C LEU A 78 10.19 -3.70 -15.56
N GLU A 79 10.08 -2.55 -16.23
CA GLU A 79 9.81 -2.47 -17.68
C GLU A 79 10.99 -3.03 -18.48
N SER A 80 12.23 -2.71 -18.10
CA SER A 80 13.44 -3.28 -18.70
C SER A 80 13.50 -4.80 -18.57
N GLN A 81 13.07 -5.33 -17.41
CA GLN A 81 12.92 -6.78 -17.17
C GLN A 81 11.68 -7.40 -17.84
N LYS A 82 10.85 -6.62 -18.55
CA LYS A 82 9.57 -7.04 -19.15
C LYS A 82 8.60 -7.68 -18.14
N LYS A 83 8.71 -7.31 -16.86
CA LYS A 83 7.81 -7.80 -15.79
C LYS A 83 6.52 -7.00 -15.67
N ILE A 84 6.49 -5.78 -16.22
CA ILE A 84 5.33 -4.91 -16.24
C ILE A 84 5.14 -4.29 -17.63
N ALA A 85 3.93 -3.81 -17.90
CA ALA A 85 3.56 -3.05 -19.08
C ALA A 85 2.83 -1.77 -18.65
N SER A 86 3.04 -0.69 -19.39
CA SER A 86 2.30 0.55 -19.24
C SER A 86 1.09 0.57 -20.19
N GLN A 87 -0.04 1.05 -19.69
CA GLN A 87 -1.29 1.24 -20.43
C GLN A 87 -1.88 2.59 -20.07
N ILE A 88 -2.29 3.36 -21.08
CA ILE A 88 -3.01 4.63 -20.88
C ILE A 88 -4.50 4.31 -20.74
N ARG A 89 -5.12 4.77 -19.65
CA ARG A 89 -6.56 4.72 -19.42
C ARG A 89 -7.00 6.07 -18.87
N ASP A 90 -8.03 6.67 -19.47
CA ASP A 90 -8.60 7.95 -19.03
C ASP A 90 -7.53 9.06 -18.84
N ASP A 91 -6.65 9.23 -19.84
CA ASP A 91 -5.52 10.18 -19.84
C ASP A 91 -4.48 9.97 -18.72
N LYS A 92 -4.50 8.81 -18.06
CA LYS A 92 -3.53 8.43 -17.02
C LYS A 92 -2.78 7.16 -17.40
N THR A 93 -1.49 7.15 -17.11
CA THR A 93 -0.66 5.96 -17.28
C THR A 93 -0.80 5.04 -16.08
N PHE A 94 -1.31 3.84 -16.33
CA PHE A 94 -1.36 2.74 -15.38
C PHE A 94 -0.32 1.69 -15.75
N TYR A 95 0.25 1.07 -14.74
CA TYR A 95 1.15 -0.07 -14.90
C TYR A 95 0.40 -1.35 -14.56
N LEU A 96 0.68 -2.41 -15.32
CA LEU A 96 0.13 -3.74 -15.12
C LEU A 96 1.28 -4.76 -15.08
N PRO A 97 1.17 -5.82 -14.27
CA PRO A 97 2.10 -6.93 -14.36
C PRO A 97 1.93 -7.64 -15.71
N LYS A 98 3.01 -8.24 -16.20
CA LYS A 98 2.97 -9.17 -17.34
C LYS A 98 2.75 -10.60 -16.88
#